data_AF-A0A561E2F1-F1
#
_entry.id   AF-A0A561E2F1-F1
#
_cell.length_a   1.000
_cell.length_b   1.000
_cell.length_c   1.000
_cell.angle_alpha   90.00
_cell.angle_beta   90.00
_cell.angle_gamma   90.00
#
_symmetry.space_group_name_H-M   'P 1'
#
loop_
_entity.id
_entity.type
_entity.pdbx_description
1 polymer ?
#
loop_
_entity_poly.entity_id
_entity_poly.type
_entity_poly.pdbx_seq_one_letter_code
_entity_poly.pdbx_strand_id
1 'polypeptide(L)'
;MTRGKKILLFTGTLALALVTLSPWSAESCLQGRYSSQGTLLLADGSSTQVTHAMQFSDQRFYGLSRQQGLIVEFNGRVEKHQKGHYQLVVEKGNATELDASADDYSLFTHLFTRRKGSVINLTAINDCLYATETSQVYCRD
;
A
#
# COMPACT_ATOMS: atom_id res chain seq x y z
N MET A 1 -57.95 61.39 20.86
CA MET A 1 -56.83 61.18 19.91
C MET A 1 -56.21 59.80 20.15
N THR A 2 -56.20 58.98 19.08
CA THR A 2 -55.27 57.86 18.74
C THR A 2 -54.97 56.80 19.84
N ARG A 3 -55.60 55.61 19.86
CA ARG A 3 -55.56 54.46 18.92
C ARG A 3 -54.19 53.78 18.84
N GLY A 4 -54.09 52.53 19.31
CA GLY A 4 -52.90 51.70 19.08
C GLY A 4 -52.80 50.36 19.84
N LYS A 5 -53.82 49.49 19.78
CA LYS A 5 -53.60 48.04 20.00
C LYS A 5 -52.76 47.51 18.85
N LYS A 6 -51.62 46.87 19.11
CA LYS A 6 -50.94 45.98 18.15
C LYS A 6 -50.72 44.62 18.80
N ILE A 7 -51.45 43.66 18.24
CA ILE A 7 -51.41 42.23 18.49
C ILE A 7 -50.54 41.61 17.39
N LEU A 8 -49.78 40.58 17.78
CA LEU A 8 -49.06 39.56 16.99
C LEU A 8 -47.98 40.01 15.99
N LEU A 9 -46.84 39.32 16.04
CA LEU A 9 -46.53 38.26 15.05
C LEU A 9 -45.38 37.38 15.54
N PHE A 10 -45.70 36.11 15.77
CA PHE A 10 -44.75 35.00 15.84
C PHE A 10 -44.17 34.78 14.43
N THR A 11 -42.86 34.89 14.30
CA THR A 11 -42.05 34.35 13.20
C THR A 11 -40.74 33.91 13.86
N GLY A 12 -40.44 32.64 14.11
CA GLY A 12 -40.63 31.50 13.22
C GLY A 12 -39.36 31.31 12.39
N THR A 13 -38.22 31.06 13.04
CA THR A 13 -36.99 30.60 12.37
C THR A 13 -36.52 29.31 13.03
N LEU A 14 -37.11 28.24 12.53
CA LEU A 14 -36.63 26.87 12.66
C LEU A 14 -35.27 26.80 11.95
N ALA A 15 -34.17 27.01 12.69
CA ALA A 15 -32.83 26.79 12.16
C ALA A 15 -32.62 25.28 11.99
N LEU A 16 -32.88 24.77 10.77
CA LEU A 16 -32.40 23.46 10.36
C LEU A 16 -30.86 23.50 10.41
N ALA A 17 -30.28 22.95 11.47
CA ALA A 17 -28.89 22.55 11.45
C ALA A 17 -28.76 21.43 10.42
N LEU A 18 -28.34 21.77 9.20
CA LEU A 18 -27.80 20.79 8.27
C LEU A 18 -26.57 20.17 8.93
N VAL A 19 -26.77 19.01 9.55
CA VAL A 19 -25.68 18.09 9.86
C VAL A 19 -25.16 17.66 8.50
N THR A 20 -24.07 18.30 8.06
CA THR A 20 -23.29 17.81 6.93
C THR A 20 -22.81 16.43 7.33
N LEU A 21 -23.48 15.41 6.80
CA LEU A 21 -22.93 14.07 6.73
C LEU A 21 -21.64 14.21 5.92
N SER A 22 -20.51 14.41 6.61
CA SER A 22 -19.21 14.12 6.01
C SER A 22 -19.34 12.70 5.47
N PRO A 23 -19.19 12.47 4.16
CA PRO A 23 -19.13 11.12 3.66
C PRO A 23 -18.02 10.45 4.45
N TRP A 24 -18.37 9.35 5.12
CA TRP A 24 -17.44 8.42 5.75
C TRP A 24 -16.12 8.49 4.99
N SER A 25 -15.04 8.87 5.67
CA SER A 25 -13.71 8.74 5.11
C SER A 25 -13.56 7.26 4.75
N ALA A 26 -13.74 6.94 3.47
CA ALA A 26 -13.39 5.66 2.90
C ALA A 26 -11.94 5.48 3.29
N GLU A 27 -11.73 4.65 4.30
CA GLU A 27 -10.51 4.59 5.07
C GLU A 27 -9.38 4.27 4.07
N SER A 28 -8.55 5.28 3.77
CA SER A 28 -7.86 5.42 2.48
C SER A 28 -7.28 4.10 1.99
N CYS A 29 -7.71 3.66 0.80
CA CYS A 29 -7.05 2.55 0.12
C CYS A 29 -5.55 2.85 0.05
N LEU A 30 -4.71 1.81 0.12
CA LEU A 30 -3.28 1.99 -0.07
C LEU A 30 -3.06 2.52 -1.50
N GLN A 31 -2.38 3.67 -1.61
CA GLN A 31 -2.20 4.39 -2.88
C GLN A 31 -0.80 4.97 -2.97
N GLY A 32 -0.34 5.15 -4.20
CA GLY A 32 0.90 5.85 -4.51
C GLY A 32 2.08 4.92 -4.77
N ARG A 33 3.27 5.52 -4.85
CA ARG A 33 4.53 4.84 -5.14
C ARG A 33 5.35 4.67 -3.87
N TYR A 34 5.98 3.52 -3.78
CA TYR A 34 6.87 3.17 -2.69
C TYR A 34 8.09 2.49 -3.28
N SER A 35 9.26 2.78 -2.74
CA SER A 35 10.50 2.16 -3.16
C SER A 35 11.42 1.87 -1.98
N SER A 36 12.40 1.03 -2.25
CA SER A 36 13.56 0.87 -1.39
C SER A 36 14.77 0.48 -2.20
N GLN A 37 15.93 0.84 -1.68
CA GLN A 37 17.21 0.50 -2.25
C GLN A 37 18.17 0.14 -1.12
N GLY A 38 19.02 -0.85 -1.36
CA GLY A 38 20.02 -1.26 -0.40
C GLY A 38 21.10 -2.14 -1.02
N THR A 39 21.91 -2.71 -0.13
CA THR A 39 22.97 -3.64 -0.47
C THR A 39 22.75 -4.94 0.30
N LEU A 40 22.75 -6.07 -0.41
CA LEU A 40 22.74 -7.40 0.19
C LEU A 40 24.17 -7.93 0.23
N LEU A 41 24.58 -8.46 1.38
CA LEU A 41 25.81 -9.23 1.54
C LEU A 41 25.49 -10.69 1.23
N LEU A 42 26.17 -11.27 0.26
CA LEU A 42 26.00 -12.65 -0.18
C LEU A 42 26.84 -13.60 0.68
N ALA A 43 26.49 -14.88 0.69
CA ALA A 43 27.18 -15.90 1.48
C ALA A 43 28.67 -16.07 1.13
N ASP A 44 29.07 -15.73 -0.09
CA ASP A 44 30.46 -15.72 -0.55
C ASP A 44 31.26 -14.49 -0.10
N GLY A 45 30.63 -13.58 0.66
CA GLY A 45 31.21 -12.34 1.15
C GLY A 45 31.18 -11.19 0.15
N SER A 46 30.71 -11.41 -1.06
CA SER A 46 30.47 -10.35 -2.04
C SER A 46 29.18 -9.59 -1.72
N SER A 47 28.97 -8.44 -2.39
CA SER A 47 27.77 -7.64 -2.16
C SER A 47 27.08 -7.25 -3.47
N THR A 48 25.76 -7.22 -3.45
CA THR A 48 24.95 -6.77 -4.58
C THR A 48 24.04 -5.62 -4.20
N GLN A 49 23.83 -4.70 -5.14
CA GLN A 49 22.76 -3.71 -5.01
C GLN A 49 21.41 -4.36 -5.27
N VAL A 50 20.42 -4.00 -4.46
CA VAL A 50 19.03 -4.41 -4.63
C VAL A 50 18.14 -3.16 -4.65
N THR A 51 17.15 -3.16 -5.54
CA THR A 51 16.11 -2.13 -5.59
C THR A 51 14.74 -2.77 -5.68
N HIS A 52 13.79 -2.24 -4.92
CA HIS A 52 12.39 -2.63 -4.98
C HIS A 52 11.52 -1.41 -5.24
N ALA A 53 10.48 -1.58 -6.04
CA ALA A 53 9.50 -0.54 -6.34
C ALA A 53 8.09 -1.15 -6.34
N MET A 54 7.13 -0.41 -5.81
CA MET A 54 5.74 -0.80 -5.67
C MET A 54 4.84 0.39 -6.03
N GLN A 55 3.89 0.16 -6.94
CA GLN A 55 2.79 1.08 -7.20
C GLN A 55 1.50 0.47 -6.67
N PHE A 56 0.78 1.23 -5.84
CA PHE A 56 -0.58 0.90 -5.44
C PHE A 56 -1.57 1.81 -6.18
N SER A 57 -2.58 1.19 -6.78
CA SER A 57 -3.69 1.87 -7.48
C SER A 57 -4.93 0.99 -7.38
N ASP A 58 -6.04 1.55 -6.93
CA ASP A 58 -7.38 0.92 -7.01
C ASP A 58 -7.42 -0.51 -6.43
N GLN A 59 -6.88 -0.68 -5.22
CA GLN A 59 -6.76 -1.98 -4.54
C GLN A 59 -5.93 -3.01 -5.33
N ARG A 60 -5.08 -2.55 -6.24
CA ARG A 60 -4.09 -3.37 -6.95
C ARG A 60 -2.70 -2.91 -6.61
N PHE A 61 -1.76 -3.82 -6.78
CA PHE A 61 -0.35 -3.52 -6.66
C PHE A 61 0.43 -4.00 -7.87
N TYR A 62 1.50 -3.29 -8.19
CA TYR A 62 2.45 -3.61 -9.24
C TYR A 62 3.86 -3.45 -8.67
N GLY A 63 4.54 -4.57 -8.51
CA GLY A 63 5.84 -4.68 -7.89
C GLY A 63 6.94 -5.01 -8.89
N LEU A 64 8.11 -4.43 -8.66
CA LEU A 64 9.34 -4.71 -9.38
C LEU A 64 10.49 -4.83 -8.39
N SER A 65 11.28 -5.89 -8.51
CA SER A 65 12.51 -6.12 -7.76
C SER A 65 13.66 -6.30 -8.74
N ARG A 66 14.81 -5.69 -8.46
CA ARG A 66 16.03 -5.84 -9.28
C ARG A 66 17.24 -6.14 -8.42
N GLN A 67 18.02 -7.14 -8.82
CA GLN A 67 19.27 -7.57 -8.20
C GLN A 67 20.22 -8.09 -9.29
N GLN A 68 21.45 -7.57 -9.44
CA GLN A 68 22.49 -8.18 -10.31
C GLN A 68 22.06 -8.59 -11.75
N GLY A 69 21.10 -7.89 -12.36
CA GLY A 69 20.57 -8.22 -13.70
C GLY A 69 19.27 -9.04 -13.69
N LEU A 70 18.95 -9.70 -12.58
CA LEU A 70 17.65 -10.30 -12.32
C LEU A 70 16.61 -9.21 -12.11
N ILE A 71 15.54 -9.22 -12.92
CA ILE A 71 14.35 -8.40 -12.72
C ILE A 71 13.18 -9.35 -12.44
N VAL A 72 12.51 -9.13 -11.31
CA VAL A 72 11.28 -9.82 -10.94
C VAL A 72 10.13 -8.84 -10.93
N GLU A 73 9.09 -9.15 -11.68
CA GLU A 73 7.85 -8.39 -11.74
C GLU A 73 6.74 -9.21 -11.12
N PHE A 74 5.90 -8.61 -10.29
CA PHE A 74 4.78 -9.29 -9.67
C PHE A 74 3.64 -8.32 -9.41
N ASN A 75 2.42 -8.78 -9.57
CA ASN A 75 1.23 -7.95 -9.41
C ASN A 75 0.06 -8.78 -8.90
N GLY A 76 -0.93 -8.07 -8.39
CA GLY A 76 -2.13 -8.67 -7.88
C GLY A 76 -3.03 -7.65 -7.20
N ARG A 77 -3.74 -8.12 -6.17
CA ARG A 77 -4.71 -7.33 -5.42
C ARG A 77 -4.25 -7.07 -4.00
N VAL A 78 -4.73 -5.97 -3.45
CA VAL A 78 -4.54 -5.54 -2.06
C VAL A 78 -5.83 -5.83 -1.31
N GLU A 79 -5.75 -6.71 -0.33
CA GLU A 79 -6.82 -6.97 0.62
C GLU A 79 -6.53 -6.19 1.91
N LYS A 80 -7.49 -5.39 2.36
CA LYS A 80 -7.36 -4.64 3.61
C LYS A 80 -7.99 -5.45 4.73
N HIS A 81 -7.21 -5.69 5.79
CA HIS A 81 -7.71 -6.38 6.97
C HIS A 81 -8.11 -5.39 8.05
N GLN A 82 -7.17 -4.52 8.44
CA GLN A 82 -7.34 -3.53 9.50
C GLN A 82 -6.50 -2.29 9.19
N LYS A 83 -6.68 -1.20 9.96
CA LYS A 83 -5.91 0.02 9.78
C LYS A 83 -4.41 -0.26 9.87
N GLY A 84 -3.65 0.09 8.82
CA GLY A 84 -2.21 -0.11 8.76
C GLY A 84 -1.75 -1.54 8.44
N HIS A 85 -2.68 -2.49 8.25
CA HIS A 85 -2.37 -3.87 7.91
C HIS A 85 -3.03 -4.27 6.59
N TYR A 86 -2.21 -4.64 5.61
CA TYR A 86 -2.64 -4.97 4.25
C TYR A 86 -2.10 -6.34 3.85
N GLN A 87 -2.79 -7.00 2.93
CA GLN A 87 -2.33 -8.25 2.31
C GLN A 87 -2.22 -8.06 0.81
N LEU A 88 -1.07 -8.41 0.25
CA LEU A 88 -0.88 -8.50 -1.19
C LEU A 88 -1.10 -9.95 -1.60
N VAL A 89 -2.14 -10.21 -2.39
CA VAL A 89 -2.35 -11.53 -2.98
C VAL A 89 -1.79 -11.51 -4.39
N VAL A 90 -0.72 -12.28 -4.60
CA VAL A 90 -0.04 -12.37 -5.90
C VAL A 90 -0.93 -13.09 -6.90
N GLU A 91 -1.22 -12.43 -8.01
CA GLU A 91 -2.03 -13.00 -9.10
C GLU A 91 -1.17 -13.44 -10.27
N LYS A 92 -0.08 -12.71 -10.53
CA LYS A 92 0.89 -12.99 -11.59
C LYS A 92 2.27 -12.52 -11.15
N GLY A 93 3.30 -13.31 -11.45
CA GLY A 93 4.66 -12.82 -11.44
C GLY A 93 5.51 -13.46 -12.53
N ASN A 94 6.59 -12.78 -12.88
CA ASN A 94 7.52 -13.15 -13.93
C ASN A 94 8.95 -12.77 -13.50
N ALA A 95 9.94 -13.41 -14.09
CA ALA A 95 11.33 -12.98 -13.98
C ALA A 95 11.97 -12.97 -15.35
N THR A 96 12.85 -11.99 -15.61
CA THR A 96 13.60 -11.91 -16.87
C THR A 96 14.63 -13.02 -16.97
N GLU A 97 15.26 -13.40 -15.85
CA GLU A 97 16.21 -14.50 -15.72
C GLU A 97 16.02 -15.15 -14.34
N LEU A 98 16.68 -16.28 -14.07
CA LEU A 98 16.82 -16.81 -12.71
C LEU A 98 18.27 -17.24 -12.61
N ASP A 99 19.05 -16.54 -11.78
CA ASP A 99 20.41 -16.94 -11.52
C ASP A 99 20.41 -18.04 -10.45
N ALA A 100 20.77 -19.25 -10.85
CA ALA A 100 20.88 -20.39 -9.92
C ALA A 100 22.06 -20.24 -8.94
N SER A 101 22.96 -19.27 -9.17
CA SER A 101 24.02 -18.91 -8.24
C SER A 101 23.63 -17.84 -7.23
N ALA A 102 22.39 -17.31 -7.31
CA ALA A 102 21.88 -16.38 -6.30
C ALA A 102 21.79 -17.06 -4.92
N ASP A 103 22.06 -16.27 -3.88
CA ASP A 103 21.89 -16.69 -2.48
C ASP A 103 20.47 -17.21 -2.21
N ASP A 104 20.35 -18.21 -1.34
CA ASP A 104 19.09 -18.91 -1.04
C ASP A 104 17.97 -17.96 -0.59
N TYR A 105 18.27 -16.89 0.17
CA TYR A 105 17.26 -15.93 0.62
C TYR A 105 16.79 -15.01 -0.50
N SER A 106 17.69 -14.60 -1.39
CA SER A 106 17.33 -13.87 -2.61
C SER A 106 16.46 -14.76 -3.49
N LEU A 107 16.87 -16.01 -3.73
CA LEU A 107 16.13 -16.95 -4.54
C LEU A 107 14.75 -17.23 -3.95
N PHE A 108 14.65 -17.48 -2.64
CA PHE A 108 13.37 -17.64 -1.94
C PHE A 108 12.45 -16.45 -2.19
N THR A 109 12.93 -15.23 -1.97
CA THR A 109 12.15 -14.00 -2.15
C THR A 109 11.62 -13.85 -3.58
N HIS A 110 12.48 -14.11 -4.57
CA HIS A 110 12.12 -14.04 -5.99
C HIS A 110 11.14 -15.15 -6.40
N LEU A 111 11.30 -16.37 -5.89
CA LEU A 111 10.39 -17.47 -6.16
C LEU A 111 9.03 -17.26 -5.48
N PHE A 112 9.04 -16.78 -4.23
CA PHE A 112 7.85 -16.54 -3.42
C PHE A 112 6.95 -15.47 -4.04
N THR A 113 7.52 -14.33 -4.43
CA THR A 113 6.77 -13.18 -4.99
C THR A 113 6.18 -13.45 -6.36
N ARG A 114 6.68 -14.46 -7.10
CA ARG A 114 6.13 -14.85 -8.41
C ARG A 114 5.03 -15.89 -8.33
N ARG A 115 4.96 -16.64 -7.23
CA ARG A 115 4.02 -17.75 -7.10
C ARG A 115 2.60 -17.20 -6.92
N LYS A 116 1.73 -17.52 -7.88
CA LYS A 116 0.31 -17.18 -7.80
C LYS A 116 -0.29 -17.73 -6.51
N GLY A 117 -1.03 -16.87 -5.79
CA GLY A 117 -1.63 -17.19 -4.50
C GLY A 117 -0.72 -16.97 -3.30
N SER A 118 0.57 -16.62 -3.49
CA SER A 118 1.38 -16.12 -2.37
C SER A 118 0.73 -14.88 -1.76
N VAL A 119 0.79 -14.81 -0.43
CA VAL A 119 0.29 -13.69 0.34
C VAL A 119 1.47 -12.99 0.99
N ILE A 120 1.56 -11.67 0.80
CA ILE A 120 2.56 -10.83 1.47
C ILE A 120 1.82 -9.90 2.43
N ASN A 121 2.07 -10.05 3.73
CA ASN A 121 1.51 -9.21 4.78
C ASN A 121 2.34 -7.93 4.92
N LEU A 122 1.69 -6.79 4.72
CA LEU A 122 2.26 -5.46 4.90
C LEU A 122 1.80 -4.85 6.23
N THR A 123 2.76 -4.33 6.98
CA THR A 123 2.50 -3.50 8.16
C THR A 123 3.02 -2.08 7.91
N ALA A 124 2.16 -1.08 8.05
CA ALA A 124 2.54 0.32 7.95
C ALA A 124 3.36 0.75 9.16
N ILE A 125 4.53 1.33 8.90
CA ILE A 125 5.45 1.89 9.89
C ILE A 125 5.81 3.29 9.40
N ASN A 126 5.16 4.31 9.98
CA ASN A 126 5.20 5.69 9.49
C ASN A 126 4.80 5.75 7.99
N ASP A 127 5.64 6.34 7.14
CA ASP A 127 5.44 6.43 5.68
C ASP A 127 5.98 5.21 4.91
N CYS A 128 6.32 4.12 5.60
CA CYS A 128 6.83 2.90 5.01
C CYS A 128 5.92 1.71 5.27
N LEU A 129 6.15 0.64 4.51
CA LEU A 129 5.45 -0.63 4.58
C LEU A 129 6.50 -1.73 4.76
N TYR A 130 6.35 -2.53 5.82
CA TYR A 130 7.17 -3.71 6.05
C TYR A 130 6.44 -4.96 5.57
N ALA A 131 7.05 -5.68 4.63
CA ALA A 131 6.60 -6.95 4.08
C ALA A 131 7.18 -8.11 4.88
N THR A 132 6.32 -8.86 5.57
CA THR A 132 6.74 -9.86 6.56
C THR A 132 7.46 -11.05 5.93
N GLU A 133 6.95 -11.58 4.83
CA GLU A 133 7.42 -12.81 4.20
C GLU A 133 8.74 -12.63 3.45
N THR A 134 8.99 -11.41 2.95
CA THR A 134 10.21 -11.08 2.20
C THR A 134 11.19 -10.24 3.03
N SER A 135 10.81 -9.85 4.24
CA SER A 135 11.58 -8.91 5.09
C SER A 135 11.95 -7.61 4.38
N GLN A 136 11.14 -7.19 3.39
CA GLN A 136 11.39 -5.99 2.61
C GLN A 136 10.69 -4.79 3.23
N VAL A 137 11.32 -3.63 3.15
CA VAL A 137 10.72 -2.34 3.48
C VAL A 137 10.46 -1.60 2.19
N TYR A 138 9.33 -0.90 2.10
CA TYR A 138 8.96 -0.02 0.99
C TYR A 138 8.55 1.33 1.57
N CYS A 139 9.31 2.39 1.32
CA CYS A 139 8.99 3.72 1.81
C CYS A 139 8.39 4.56 0.70
N ARG A 140 7.47 5.46 1.07
CA ARG A 140 6.80 6.33 0.10
C ARG A 140 7.82 7.22 -0.63
N ASP A 141 7.69 7.29 -1.95
CA ASP A 141 8.49 8.19 -2.80
C ASP A 141 8.14 9.68 -2.58
#